data_AF-A0A502CYR6-F1
#
_entry.id   AF-A0A502CYR6-F1
#
_cell.length_a   1.000
_cell.length_b   1.000
_cell.length_c   1.000
_cell.angle_alpha   90.00
_cell.angle_beta   90.00
_cell.angle_gamma   90.00
#
_symmetry.space_group_name_H-M   'P 1'
#
loop_
_entity.id
_entity.type
_entity.pdbx_description
1 polymer ?
#
loop_
_entity_poly.entity_id
_entity_poly.type
_entity_poly.pdbx_seq_one_letter_code
_entity_poly.pdbx_strand_id
1 'polypeptide(L)'
;MWTPAPPAHCTREVIHEPVLTAPNTITLVRTVVSIALAMTALAQSSAGLLVAAYLVYWVGDLADGEVARRLGLETRIGAVFDIVADRANSLTCASCFVALDPRLGVPLTIYAIEFAVVDTMLSLGFLAFEVRGPNDFHGVDLVLWRWNWSRPAKAVNTSCIVLACLAGRAGWATVFASAVLVGKVWSCVRLRALITAPALQVGNDCGC
;
A
#
# COMPACT_ATOMS: atom_id res chain seq x y z
N MET A 1 -19.75 -17.05 -46.50
CA MET A 1 -20.30 -16.57 -45.22
C MET A 1 -19.34 -17.02 -44.13
N TRP A 2 -18.40 -16.14 -43.74
CA TRP A 2 -17.40 -16.43 -42.71
C TRP A 2 -17.99 -16.05 -41.36
N THR A 3 -18.18 -17.03 -40.48
CA THR A 3 -18.53 -16.80 -39.07
C THR A 3 -17.23 -16.83 -38.27
N PRO A 4 -16.83 -15.72 -37.61
CA PRO A 4 -15.71 -15.77 -36.68
C PRO A 4 -16.04 -16.75 -35.55
N ALA A 5 -15.10 -17.64 -35.23
CA ALA A 5 -15.21 -18.49 -34.05
C ALA A 5 -15.37 -17.60 -32.81
N PRO A 6 -16.26 -17.96 -31.86
CA PRO A 6 -16.41 -17.20 -30.63
C PRO A 6 -15.05 -17.18 -29.90
N PRO A 7 -14.63 -16.02 -29.35
CA PRO A 7 -13.40 -15.94 -28.58
C PRO A 7 -13.48 -16.96 -27.44
N ALA A 8 -12.45 -17.80 -27.31
CA ALA A 8 -12.37 -18.78 -26.25
C ALA A 8 -12.58 -18.06 -24.91
N HIS A 9 -13.66 -18.42 -24.21
CA HIS A 9 -13.90 -17.98 -22.85
C HIS A 9 -12.84 -18.65 -21.97
N CYS A 10 -11.67 -18.01 -21.83
CA CYS A 10 -10.72 -18.39 -20.81
C CYS A 10 -11.36 -17.99 -19.47
N THR A 11 -12.15 -18.90 -18.91
CA THR A 11 -12.65 -18.77 -17.54
C THR A 11 -11.43 -18.77 -16.64
N ARG A 12 -11.02 -17.57 -16.18
CA ARG A 12 -10.00 -17.43 -15.15
C ARG A 12 -10.47 -18.23 -13.95
N GLU A 13 -9.81 -19.36 -13.69
CA GLU A 13 -10.13 -20.21 -12.55
C GLU A 13 -9.98 -19.37 -11.28
N VAL A 14 -11.05 -19.29 -10.49
CA VAL A 14 -11.05 -18.56 -9.22
C VAL A 14 -10.31 -19.44 -8.22
N ILE A 15 -9.00 -19.21 -8.08
CA ILE A 15 -8.18 -19.90 -7.08
C ILE A 15 -8.61 -19.40 -5.70
N HIS A 16 -9.12 -20.30 -4.86
CA HIS A 16 -9.46 -20.00 -3.47
C HIS A 16 -8.19 -19.96 -2.62
N GLU A 17 -7.74 -18.75 -2.26
CA GLU A 17 -6.63 -18.55 -1.34
C GLU A 17 -7.12 -18.58 0.13
N PRO A 18 -6.32 -19.11 1.07
CA PRO A 18 -6.67 -19.09 2.48
C PRO A 18 -6.66 -17.65 3.02
N VAL A 19 -7.78 -17.24 3.62
CA VAL A 19 -7.94 -15.91 4.24
C VAL A 19 -7.36 -15.89 5.67
N LEU A 20 -7.54 -16.98 6.42
CA LEU A 20 -7.03 -17.09 7.78
C LEU A 20 -5.63 -17.71 7.76
N THR A 21 -4.61 -16.86 7.75
CA THR A 21 -3.21 -17.24 7.80
C THR A 21 -2.53 -16.51 8.97
N ALA A 22 -1.35 -17.00 9.38
CA ALA A 22 -0.53 -16.33 10.38
C ALA A 22 -0.27 -14.84 10.05
N PRO A 23 0.19 -14.46 8.84
CA PRO A 23 0.40 -13.05 8.51
C PRO A 23 -0.90 -12.24 8.56
N ASN A 24 -2.01 -12.73 8.01
CA ASN A 24 -3.28 -11.99 8.06
C ASN A 24 -3.80 -11.83 9.50
N THR A 25 -3.53 -12.79 10.38
CA THR A 25 -3.85 -12.65 11.80
C THR A 25 -3.05 -11.51 12.44
N ILE A 26 -1.75 -11.42 12.11
CA ILE A 26 -0.89 -10.32 12.59
C ILE A 26 -1.41 -8.97 12.04
N THR A 27 -1.74 -8.88 10.75
CA THR A 27 -2.33 -7.69 10.11
C THR A 27 -3.62 -7.25 10.81
N LEU A 28 -4.49 -8.20 11.15
CA LEU A 28 -5.73 -7.91 11.88
C LEU A 28 -5.43 -7.38 13.29
N VAL A 29 -4.59 -8.09 14.05
CA VAL A 29 -4.26 -7.73 15.44
C VAL A 29 -3.56 -6.37 15.50
N ARG A 30 -2.55 -6.11 14.65
CA ARG A 30 -1.85 -4.82 14.62
C ARG A 30 -2.82 -3.68 14.34
N THR A 31 -3.80 -3.90 13.47
CA THR A 31 -4.78 -2.89 13.08
C THR A 31 -5.74 -2.55 14.20
N VAL A 32 -6.32 -3.57 14.84
CA VAL A 32 -7.23 -3.36 15.97
C VAL A 32 -6.51 -2.66 17.13
N VAL A 33 -5.30 -3.12 17.48
CA VAL A 33 -4.54 -2.54 18.59
C VAL A 33 -4.09 -1.12 18.29
N SER A 34 -3.56 -0.86 17.09
CA SER A 34 -3.13 0.48 16.67
C SER A 34 -4.29 1.48 16.67
N ILE A 35 -5.44 1.11 16.07
CA ILE A 35 -6.63 1.98 16.07
C ILE A 35 -7.11 2.23 17.49
N ALA A 36 -7.18 1.22 18.35
CA ALA A 36 -7.60 1.40 19.74
C ALA A 36 -6.65 2.35 20.49
N LEU A 37 -5.34 2.24 20.29
CA LEU A 37 -4.35 3.16 20.86
C LEU A 37 -4.51 4.57 20.31
N ALA A 38 -4.71 4.75 19.01
CA ALA A 38 -4.92 6.05 18.39
C ALA A 38 -6.20 6.74 18.90
N MET A 39 -7.30 6.02 19.01
CA MET A 39 -8.56 6.55 19.55
C MET A 39 -8.42 6.90 21.04
N THR A 40 -7.68 6.09 21.80
CA THR A 40 -7.37 6.40 23.21
C THR A 40 -6.47 7.62 23.33
N ALA A 41 -5.49 7.75 22.44
CA ALA A 41 -4.62 8.92 22.35
C ALA A 41 -5.44 10.20 22.11
N LEU A 42 -6.41 10.13 21.21
CA LEU A 42 -7.31 11.24 20.93
C LEU A 42 -8.18 11.59 22.15
N ALA A 43 -8.80 10.58 22.78
CA ALA A 43 -9.66 10.79 23.95
C ALA A 43 -8.89 11.40 25.15
N GLN A 44 -7.62 11.06 25.31
CA GLN A 44 -6.78 11.54 26.41
C GLN A 44 -5.85 12.70 26.02
N SER A 45 -5.93 13.18 24.77
CA SER A 45 -4.99 14.16 24.22
C SER A 45 -3.51 13.79 24.42
N SER A 46 -3.17 12.50 24.30
CA SER A 46 -1.86 11.94 24.64
C SER A 46 -1.00 11.66 23.40
N ALA A 47 0.03 12.50 23.20
CA ALA A 47 1.01 12.29 22.14
C ALA A 47 1.78 10.95 22.30
N GLY A 48 2.03 10.51 23.54
CA GLY A 48 2.72 9.25 23.82
C GLY A 48 1.94 8.03 23.34
N LEU A 49 0.62 8.02 23.53
CA LEU A 49 -0.24 6.95 23.02
C LEU A 49 -0.34 6.97 21.49
N LEU A 50 -0.31 8.16 20.87
CA LEU A 50 -0.28 8.27 19.40
C LEU A 50 1.04 7.72 18.83
N VAL A 51 2.17 8.01 19.48
CA VAL A 51 3.47 7.40 19.12
C VAL A 51 3.40 5.88 19.27
N ALA A 52 2.82 5.36 20.36
CA ALA A 52 2.64 3.93 20.55
C ALA A 52 1.77 3.30 19.45
N ALA A 53 0.70 3.98 19.01
CA ALA A 53 -0.13 3.53 17.89
C ALA A 53 0.70 3.38 16.59
N TYR A 54 1.49 4.40 16.23
CA TYR A 54 2.39 4.32 15.07
C TYR A 54 3.43 3.20 15.19
N LEU A 55 4.01 2.99 16.38
CA LEU A 55 4.98 1.92 16.61
C LEU A 55 4.34 0.54 16.45
N VAL A 56 3.16 0.32 17.02
CA VAL A 56 2.41 -0.95 16.85
C VAL A 56 2.08 -1.17 15.38
N TYR A 57 1.61 -0.12 14.69
CA TYR A 57 1.32 -0.16 13.26
C TYR A 57 2.55 -0.57 12.43
N TRP A 58 3.67 0.13 12.56
CA TRP A 58 4.88 -0.11 11.78
C TRP A 58 5.56 -1.43 12.12
N VAL A 59 5.70 -1.76 13.41
CA VAL A 59 6.33 -3.03 13.81
C VAL A 59 5.46 -4.21 13.38
N GLY A 60 4.15 -4.08 13.48
CA GLY A 60 3.22 -5.10 13.00
C GLY A 60 3.31 -5.34 11.49
N ASP A 61 3.39 -4.27 10.71
CA ASP A 61 3.54 -4.32 9.23
C ASP A 61 4.86 -4.95 8.78
N LEU A 62 5.94 -4.68 9.53
CA LEU A 62 7.20 -5.38 9.28
C LEU A 62 7.10 -6.86 9.63
N ALA A 63 6.37 -7.19 10.70
CA ALA A 63 6.23 -8.56 11.20
C ALA A 63 5.35 -9.43 10.29
N ASP A 64 4.18 -8.95 9.84
CA ASP A 64 3.29 -9.75 8.97
C ASP A 64 3.96 -10.07 7.63
N GLY A 65 4.61 -9.08 7.00
CA GLY A 65 5.32 -9.27 5.75
C GLY A 65 6.50 -10.21 5.90
N GLU A 66 7.22 -10.17 7.03
CA GLU A 66 8.34 -11.08 7.26
C GLU A 66 7.87 -12.51 7.54
N VAL A 67 6.80 -12.69 8.31
CA VAL A 67 6.17 -14.00 8.54
C VAL A 67 5.65 -14.58 7.22
N ALA A 68 5.00 -13.77 6.38
CA ALA A 68 4.51 -14.21 5.07
C ALA A 68 5.65 -14.73 4.18
N ARG A 69 6.76 -13.98 4.08
CA ARG A 69 7.93 -14.36 3.28
C ARG A 69 8.65 -15.60 3.80
N ARG A 70 8.85 -15.69 5.12
CA ARG A 70 9.56 -16.83 5.74
C ARG A 70 8.79 -18.13 5.64
N LEU A 71 7.46 -18.06 5.74
CA LEU A 71 6.60 -19.23 5.70
C LEU A 71 6.04 -19.53 4.30
N GLY A 72 6.33 -18.70 3.30
CA GLY A 72 5.78 -18.85 1.95
C GLY A 72 4.27 -18.70 1.87
N LEU A 73 3.68 -17.90 2.78
CA LEU A 73 2.22 -17.71 2.93
C LEU A 73 1.71 -16.41 2.27
N GLU A 74 2.44 -15.90 1.28
CA GLU A 74 2.03 -14.71 0.52
C GLU A 74 0.86 -15.06 -0.42
N THR A 75 -0.25 -14.34 -0.27
CA THR A 75 -1.48 -14.51 -1.05
C THR A 75 -1.94 -13.16 -1.62
N ARG A 76 -2.68 -13.17 -2.74
CA ARG A 76 -3.27 -11.95 -3.33
C ARG A 76 -4.28 -11.31 -2.38
N ILE A 77 -5.11 -12.13 -1.73
CA ILE A 77 -6.06 -11.65 -0.72
C ILE A 77 -5.32 -11.04 0.46
N GLY A 78 -4.24 -11.68 0.95
CA GLY A 78 -3.41 -11.15 2.02
C GLY A 78 -2.80 -9.79 1.67
N ALA A 79 -2.26 -9.64 0.46
CA ALA A 79 -1.70 -8.38 -0.02
C ALA A 79 -2.75 -7.25 -0.10
N VAL A 80 -3.99 -7.56 -0.54
CA VAL A 80 -5.08 -6.58 -0.54
C VAL A 80 -5.50 -6.22 0.90
N PHE A 81 -5.59 -7.21 1.79
CA PHE A 81 -5.94 -6.99 3.18
C PHE A 81 -4.93 -6.09 3.89
N ASP A 82 -3.64 -6.36 3.68
CA ASP A 82 -2.52 -5.55 4.17
C ASP A 82 -2.60 -4.09 3.68
N ILE A 83 -2.84 -3.91 2.37
CA ILE A 83 -3.05 -2.59 1.77
C ILE A 83 -4.19 -1.83 2.49
N VAL A 84 -5.34 -2.46 2.70
CA VAL A 84 -6.49 -1.82 3.34
C VAL A 84 -6.23 -1.51 4.81
N ALA A 85 -5.63 -2.45 5.54
CA ALA A 85 -5.27 -2.31 6.95
C ALA A 85 -4.30 -1.13 7.18
N ASP A 86 -3.32 -0.96 6.30
CA ASP A 86 -2.39 0.17 6.34
C ASP A 86 -3.08 1.52 6.22
N ARG A 87 -4.04 1.65 5.30
CA ARG A 87 -4.77 2.92 5.11
C ARG A 87 -5.65 3.20 6.31
N ALA A 88 -6.33 2.19 6.85
CA ALA A 88 -7.13 2.34 8.06
C ALA A 88 -6.30 2.84 9.24
N ASN A 89 -5.15 2.20 9.51
CA ASN A 89 -4.25 2.61 10.59
C ASN A 89 -3.68 4.01 10.36
N SER A 90 -3.09 4.24 9.19
CA SER A 90 -2.36 5.47 8.94
C SER A 90 -3.29 6.68 8.90
N LEU A 91 -4.47 6.57 8.27
CA LEU A 91 -5.43 7.68 8.25
C LEU A 91 -6.04 7.96 9.62
N THR A 92 -6.28 6.92 10.42
CA THR A 92 -6.74 7.11 11.82
C THR A 92 -5.68 7.86 12.61
N CYS A 93 -4.42 7.44 12.52
CA CYS A 93 -3.33 8.09 13.24
C CYS A 93 -3.04 9.51 12.73
N ALA A 94 -3.11 9.75 11.41
CA ALA A 94 -2.98 11.08 10.82
C ALA A 94 -4.12 12.01 11.28
N SER A 95 -5.35 11.51 11.34
CA SER A 95 -6.50 12.28 11.85
C SER A 95 -6.30 12.67 13.32
N CYS A 96 -5.79 11.75 14.15
CA CYS A 96 -5.43 12.03 15.52
C CYS A 96 -4.33 13.10 15.62
N PHE A 97 -3.32 13.06 14.75
CA PHE A 97 -2.29 14.11 14.71
C PHE A 97 -2.88 15.50 14.43
N VAL A 98 -3.77 15.63 13.44
CA VAL A 98 -4.41 16.91 13.11
C VAL A 98 -5.26 17.40 14.28
N ALA A 99 -5.95 16.49 14.97
CA ALA A 99 -6.74 16.85 16.15
C ALA A 99 -5.89 17.35 17.32
N LEU A 100 -4.69 16.80 17.52
CA LEU A 100 -3.74 17.24 18.56
C LEU A 100 -2.98 18.51 18.17
N ASP A 101 -2.61 18.68 16.90
CA ASP A 101 -1.96 19.87 16.36
C ASP A 101 -2.57 20.28 15.01
N PRO A 102 -3.50 21.26 15.00
CA PRO A 102 -4.15 21.74 13.80
C PRO A 102 -3.20 22.32 12.74
N ARG A 103 -1.97 22.72 13.11
CA ARG A 103 -0.96 23.21 12.15
C ARG A 103 -0.55 22.12 11.17
N LEU A 104 -0.72 20.84 11.53
CA LEU A 104 -0.45 19.68 10.69
C LEU A 104 -1.57 19.38 9.68
N GLY A 105 -2.68 20.15 9.68
CA GLY A 105 -3.81 19.92 8.79
C GLY A 105 -3.42 19.91 7.30
N VAL A 106 -2.63 20.88 6.84
CA VAL A 106 -2.17 20.96 5.44
C VAL A 106 -1.31 19.75 5.05
N PRO A 107 -0.17 19.46 5.72
CA PRO A 107 0.66 18.31 5.32
C PRO A 107 -0.10 16.99 5.39
N LEU A 108 -0.94 16.78 6.41
CA LEU A 108 -1.66 15.52 6.58
C LEU A 108 -2.86 15.37 5.63
N THR A 109 -3.43 16.47 5.12
CA THR A 109 -4.41 16.41 4.03
C THR A 109 -3.76 15.98 2.72
N ILE A 110 -2.58 16.53 2.40
CA ILE A 110 -1.81 16.12 1.22
C ILE A 110 -1.42 14.65 1.34
N TYR A 111 -0.93 14.24 2.51
CA TYR A 111 -0.64 12.85 2.83
C TYR A 111 -1.88 11.96 2.68
N ALA A 112 -3.05 12.38 3.16
CA ALA A 112 -4.28 11.60 3.02
C ALA A 112 -4.65 11.41 1.54
N ILE A 113 -4.55 12.43 0.70
CA ILE A 113 -4.80 12.32 -0.75
C ILE A 113 -3.77 11.37 -1.40
N GLU A 114 -2.49 11.56 -1.09
CA GLU A 114 -1.40 10.73 -1.57
C GLU A 114 -1.59 9.27 -1.18
N PHE A 115 -1.65 8.97 0.11
CA PHE A 115 -1.64 7.61 0.64
C PHE A 115 -2.97 6.87 0.49
N ALA A 116 -4.10 7.56 0.71
CA ALA A 116 -5.42 6.92 0.66
C ALA A 116 -5.95 6.75 -0.76
N VAL A 117 -5.59 7.65 -1.67
CA VAL A 117 -6.17 7.66 -3.02
C VAL A 117 -5.14 7.22 -4.04
N VAL A 118 -4.08 8.01 -4.23
CA VAL A 118 -3.14 7.79 -5.33
C VAL A 118 -2.33 6.51 -5.11
N ASP A 119 -1.73 6.36 -3.92
CA ASP A 119 -0.94 5.19 -3.57
C ASP A 119 -1.79 3.94 -3.39
N THR A 120 -3.06 4.06 -2.99
CA THR A 120 -4.00 2.92 -2.99
C THR A 120 -4.26 2.42 -4.41
N MET A 121 -4.58 3.32 -5.34
CA MET A 121 -4.77 2.94 -6.75
C MET A 121 -3.50 2.32 -7.35
N LEU A 122 -2.34 2.92 -7.06
CA LEU A 122 -1.05 2.40 -7.49
C LEU A 122 -0.78 1.01 -6.90
N SER A 123 -0.96 0.86 -5.59
CA SER A 123 -0.72 -0.37 -4.86
C SER A 123 -1.66 -1.47 -5.31
N LEU A 124 -2.96 -1.22 -5.53
CA LEU A 124 -3.89 -2.20 -6.08
C LEU A 124 -3.65 -2.51 -7.56
N GLY A 125 -2.85 -1.71 -8.25
CA GLY A 125 -2.47 -1.91 -9.65
C GLY A 125 -1.85 -3.26 -9.96
N PHE A 126 -1.21 -3.92 -8.98
CA PHE A 126 -0.68 -5.28 -9.15
C PHE A 126 -1.76 -6.28 -9.56
N LEU A 127 -3.04 -6.02 -9.23
CA LEU A 127 -4.14 -6.91 -9.56
C LEU A 127 -4.35 -7.07 -11.06
N ALA A 128 -3.90 -6.10 -11.87
CA ALA A 128 -3.91 -6.20 -13.33
C ALA A 128 -2.87 -7.20 -13.88
N PHE A 129 -1.97 -7.71 -13.05
CA PHE A 129 -0.87 -8.61 -13.43
C PHE A 129 -0.95 -9.95 -12.70
N GLU A 130 -0.21 -10.94 -13.19
CA GLU A 130 -0.10 -12.28 -12.59
C GLU A 130 0.95 -12.34 -11.47
N VAL A 131 0.91 -11.35 -10.58
CA VAL A 131 1.77 -11.28 -9.38
C VAL A 131 0.93 -11.42 -8.11
N ARG A 132 1.53 -11.89 -7.00
CA ARG A 132 0.80 -12.09 -5.74
C ARG A 132 0.56 -10.80 -5.00
N GLY A 133 1.47 -9.84 -5.13
CA GLY A 133 1.33 -8.54 -4.50
C GLY A 133 2.34 -7.53 -5.02
N PRO A 134 2.35 -6.31 -4.45
CA PRO A 134 3.27 -5.27 -4.86
C PRO A 134 4.76 -5.60 -4.66
N ASN A 135 5.07 -6.50 -3.71
CA ASN A 135 6.45 -6.94 -3.44
C ASN A 135 7.06 -7.70 -4.64
N ASP A 136 6.24 -8.40 -5.42
CA ASP A 136 6.65 -9.19 -6.57
C ASP A 136 6.69 -8.38 -7.87
N PHE A 137 6.34 -7.09 -7.82
CA PHE A 137 6.25 -6.25 -9.00
C PHE A 137 7.60 -5.99 -9.68
N HIS A 138 8.71 -6.33 -9.03
CA HIS A 138 10.04 -6.33 -9.65
C HIS A 138 10.12 -7.23 -10.90
N GLY A 139 9.27 -8.25 -11.01
CA GLY A 139 9.15 -9.10 -12.19
C GLY A 139 8.39 -8.46 -13.36
N VAL A 140 7.62 -7.39 -13.12
CA VAL A 140 6.87 -6.65 -14.14
C VAL A 140 7.60 -5.37 -14.53
N ASP A 141 7.94 -4.54 -13.53
CA ASP A 141 8.68 -3.29 -13.74
C ASP A 141 9.57 -2.98 -12.54
N LEU A 142 10.88 -3.14 -12.73
CA LEU A 142 11.87 -2.93 -11.69
C LEU A 142 11.95 -1.47 -11.19
N VAL A 143 11.69 -0.50 -12.07
CA VAL A 143 11.76 0.92 -11.72
C VAL A 143 10.58 1.29 -10.83
N LEU A 144 9.37 0.88 -11.22
CA LEU A 144 8.16 1.12 -10.44
C LEU A 144 8.26 0.45 -9.06
N TRP A 145 8.78 -0.78 -9.03
CA TRP A 145 9.04 -1.49 -7.78
C TRP A 145 10.08 -0.79 -6.90
N ARG A 146 11.22 -0.36 -7.45
CA ARG A 146 12.27 0.33 -6.69
C ARG A 146 11.76 1.57 -5.98
N TRP A 147 10.95 2.38 -6.67
CA TRP A 147 10.43 3.65 -6.16
C TRP A 147 9.24 3.52 -5.20
N ASN A 148 8.51 2.41 -5.21
CA ASN A 148 7.27 2.28 -4.44
C ASN A 148 7.27 1.14 -3.43
N TRP A 149 7.76 -0.03 -3.79
CA TRP A 149 7.56 -1.26 -3.02
C TRP A 149 8.85 -1.92 -2.53
N SER A 150 10.01 -1.38 -2.90
CA SER A 150 11.27 -1.77 -2.26
C SER A 150 11.24 -1.42 -0.77
N ARG A 151 11.94 -2.22 0.05
CA ARG A 151 12.06 -1.97 1.50
C ARG A 151 12.46 -0.52 1.85
N PRO A 152 13.49 0.09 1.23
CA PRO A 152 13.83 1.48 1.53
C PRO A 152 12.75 2.46 1.06
N ALA A 153 12.12 2.23 -0.10
CA ALA A 153 11.03 3.09 -0.56
C ALA A 153 9.85 3.08 0.42
N LYS A 154 9.41 1.91 0.87
CA LYS A 154 8.34 1.77 1.87
C LYS A 154 8.68 2.50 3.17
N ALA A 155 9.92 2.33 3.65
CA ALA A 155 10.37 2.98 4.88
C ALA A 155 10.31 4.50 4.75
N VAL A 156 10.79 5.07 3.65
CA VAL A 156 10.87 6.53 3.45
C VAL A 156 9.50 7.16 3.17
N ASN A 157 8.60 6.46 2.46
CA ASN A 157 7.33 7.00 1.96
C ASN A 157 6.51 7.71 3.04
N THR A 158 6.38 7.06 4.20
CA THR A 158 5.55 7.55 5.31
C THR A 158 6.38 8.09 6.48
N SER A 159 7.57 7.52 6.76
CA SER A 159 8.32 7.88 7.97
C SER A 159 8.83 9.32 7.94
N CYS A 160 9.28 9.85 6.80
CA CYS A 160 9.76 11.24 6.71
C CYS A 160 8.66 12.25 7.04
N ILE A 161 7.42 11.97 6.64
CA ILE A 161 6.25 12.82 6.92
C ILE A 161 5.91 12.73 8.41
N VAL A 162 5.76 11.52 8.96
CA VAL A 162 5.41 11.29 10.36
C VAL A 162 6.48 11.86 11.31
N LEU A 163 7.76 11.67 11.01
CA LEU A 163 8.86 12.23 11.82
C LEU A 163 8.90 13.75 11.76
N ALA A 164 8.62 14.36 10.60
CA ALA A 164 8.50 15.81 10.50
C ALA A 164 7.30 16.35 11.30
N CYS A 165 6.17 15.63 11.31
CA CYS A 165 5.02 15.94 12.17
C CYS A 165 5.37 15.84 13.65
N LEU A 166 6.04 14.76 14.09
CA LEU A 166 6.49 14.59 15.47
C LEU A 166 7.47 15.68 15.92
N ALA A 167 8.31 16.17 14.99
CA ALA A 167 9.23 17.28 15.26
C ALA A 167 8.55 18.66 15.26
N GLY A 168 7.23 18.74 15.03
CA GLY A 168 6.48 20.00 14.92
C GLY A 168 6.85 20.83 13.69
N ARG A 169 7.47 20.21 12.67
CA ARG A 169 8.00 20.86 11.47
C ARG A 169 7.00 20.76 10.31
N ALA A 170 5.84 21.42 10.46
CA ALA A 170 4.74 21.36 9.48
C ALA A 170 5.20 21.69 8.04
N GLY A 171 6.04 22.72 7.85
CA GLY A 171 6.55 23.07 6.52
C GLY A 171 7.35 21.95 5.85
N TRP A 172 8.21 21.25 6.60
CA TRP A 172 8.95 20.09 6.08
C TRP A 172 8.03 18.91 5.79
N ALA A 173 7.06 18.65 6.66
CA ALA A 173 6.04 17.62 6.42
C ALA A 173 5.27 17.89 5.11
N THR A 174 4.95 19.16 4.82
CA THR A 174 4.26 19.56 3.57
C THR A 174 5.12 19.31 2.35
N VAL A 175 6.41 19.66 2.42
CA VAL A 175 7.37 19.42 1.34
C VAL A 175 7.51 17.92 1.06
N PHE A 176 7.67 17.10 2.10
CA PHE A 176 7.77 15.65 1.94
C PHE A 176 6.47 15.05 1.37
N ALA A 177 5.31 15.38 1.92
CA ALA A 177 4.02 14.88 1.44
C ALA A 177 3.77 15.26 -0.03
N SER A 178 4.11 16.49 -0.42
CA SER A 178 3.97 16.95 -1.81
C SER A 178 4.93 16.24 -2.75
N ALA A 179 6.20 16.06 -2.35
CA ALA A 179 7.20 15.37 -3.15
C ALA A 179 6.81 13.90 -3.37
N VAL A 180 6.34 13.22 -2.33
CA VAL A 180 5.84 11.84 -2.43
C VAL A 180 4.63 11.80 -3.37
N LEU A 181 3.66 12.69 -3.20
CA LEU A 181 2.48 12.76 -4.07
C LEU A 181 2.85 12.87 -5.55
N VAL A 182 3.78 13.76 -5.89
CA VAL A 182 4.28 13.90 -7.27
C VAL A 182 4.91 12.59 -7.77
N GLY A 183 5.73 11.94 -6.94
CA GLY A 183 6.32 10.63 -7.25
C GLY A 183 5.26 9.53 -7.48
N LYS A 184 4.18 9.53 -6.70
CA LYS A 184 3.06 8.59 -6.85
C LYS A 184 2.25 8.87 -8.11
N VAL A 185 1.98 10.13 -8.44
CA VAL A 185 1.32 10.51 -9.69
C VAL A 185 2.14 10.06 -10.90
N TRP A 186 3.45 10.30 -10.89
CA TRP A 186 4.35 9.78 -11.94
C TRP A 186 4.30 8.26 -12.04
N SER A 187 4.32 7.56 -10.89
CA SER A 187 4.21 6.10 -10.81
C SER A 187 2.89 5.58 -11.40
N CYS A 188 1.78 6.26 -11.14
CA CYS A 188 0.47 5.93 -11.73
C CYS A 188 0.46 6.10 -13.25
N VAL A 189 1.08 7.16 -13.79
CA VAL A 189 1.20 7.37 -15.24
C VAL A 189 2.01 6.23 -15.88
N ARG A 190 3.11 5.82 -15.24
CA ARG A 190 3.91 4.68 -15.70
C ARG A 190 3.12 3.37 -15.65
N LEU A 191 2.44 3.10 -14.55
CA LEU A 191 1.59 1.92 -14.40
C LEU A 191 0.49 1.88 -15.47
N ARG A 192 -0.17 3.01 -15.73
CA ARG A 192 -1.16 3.12 -16.81
C ARG A 192 -0.56 2.74 -18.15
N ALA A 193 0.63 3.24 -18.47
CA ALA A 193 1.31 2.89 -19.71
C ALA A 193 1.56 1.38 -19.84
N LEU A 194 1.94 0.71 -18.75
CA LEU A 194 2.12 -0.75 -18.71
C LEU A 194 0.81 -1.51 -18.95
N ILE A 195 -0.29 -1.06 -18.36
CA ILE A 195 -1.62 -1.69 -18.51
C ILE A 195 -2.16 -1.49 -19.93
N THR A 196 -1.92 -0.32 -20.53
CA THR A 196 -2.41 0.00 -21.89
C THR A 196 -1.49 -0.49 -23.00
N ALA A 197 -0.29 -0.95 -22.68
CA ALA A 197 0.63 -1.47 -23.69
C ALA A 197 -0.04 -2.69 -24.36
N PRO A 198 -0.16 -2.73 -25.69
CA PRO A 198 -0.67 -3.90 -26.36
C PRO A 198 0.21 -5.07 -25.95
N ALA A 199 -0.41 -6.15 -25.47
CA ALA A 199 0.29 -7.40 -25.22
C ALA A 199 1.11 -7.68 -26.48
N LEU A 200 2.44 -7.67 -26.36
CA LEU A 200 3.28 -8.21 -27.41
C LEU A 200 2.71 -9.59 -27.68
N GLN A 201 2.14 -9.78 -28.86
CA GLN A 201 1.83 -11.10 -29.37
C GLN A 201 3.16 -11.84 -29.39
N VAL A 202 3.47 -12.53 -28.31
CA VAL A 202 4.46 -13.60 -28.32
C VAL A 202 3.86 -14.59 -29.30
N GLY A 203 4.43 -14.60 -30.50
CA GLY A 203 4.00 -15.46 -31.58
C GLY A 203 3.98 -16.89 -31.09
N ASN A 204 2.78 -17.43 -30.88
CA ASN A 204 2.56 -18.85 -31.05
C ASN A 204 2.42 -19.09 -32.56
N ASP A 205 3.57 -19.08 -33.23
CA ASP A 205 3.83 -20.10 -34.24
C ASP A 205 3.84 -21.46 -33.53
N CYS A 206 2.66 -21.94 -33.12
CA CYS A 206 2.45 -23.37 -32.93
C CYS A 206 2.25 -23.94 -34.33
N GLY A 207 3.37 -24.32 -34.93
CA GLY A 207 3.41 -25.06 -36.18
C GLY A 207 2.68 -26.41 -36.06
N CYS A 208 2.08 -26.79 -37.18
CA CYS A 208 1.70 -28.12 -37.64
C CYS A 208 0.87 -29.01 -36.71
#